data_AF-A0A976JIS6-F1
#
_entry.id   AF-A0A976JIS6-F1
#
_cell.length_a   1.000
_cell.length_b   1.000
_cell.length_c   1.000
_cell.angle_alpha   90.00
_cell.angle_beta   90.00
_cell.angle_gamma   90.00
#
_symmetry.space_group_name_H-M   'P 1'
#
loop_
_entity.id
_entity.type
_entity.pdbx_description
1 polymer ?
#
loop_
_entity_poly.entity_id
_entity_poly.type
_entity_poly.pdbx_seq_one_letter_code
_entity_poly.pdbx_strand_id
1 'polypeptide(L)'
;MKKTLAVLSIATIGFSTLANAQQHRDPRDPRNRNSCEQQIERFRERLQTLQSRNVIVEQERQQCVSDLDLSRSSNMALRQDLNKCEIALQDLRNRPGHGDRNRGEIRRLEGELQQCRMDLDDARRRGGNDHEERRLRRENERLASDNVALQGENQQLRDRIFQLQRELDDLRNPPMPYNEYQAECHIDDDPGMTFGQFVMGTMTGTLSQIMNDCKSIAVSQYGSNSSNGLQKIKFVGDTFGKTSAECHIDDDPGITYDQFPMGRLYGNNIQEVISDCQALAKFTFGSNSSSGIRNVQNN
;
A
#
# COMPACT_ATOMS: atom_id res chain seq x y z
N MET A 1 47.44 -7.97 -8.07
CA MET A 1 46.84 -6.85 -7.32
C MET A 1 46.02 -7.43 -6.18
N LYS A 2 46.29 -7.03 -4.93
CA LYS A 2 45.64 -7.56 -3.73
C LYS A 2 44.16 -7.13 -3.73
N LYS A 3 43.22 -8.03 -4.05
CA LYS A 3 41.78 -7.81 -3.85
C LYS A 3 41.45 -8.14 -2.39
N THR A 4 41.03 -7.11 -1.65
CA THR A 4 40.52 -7.20 -0.29
C THR A 4 39.20 -7.96 -0.32
N LEU A 5 39.19 -9.22 0.14
CA LEU A 5 37.98 -9.98 0.41
C LEU A 5 37.26 -9.33 1.60
N ALA A 6 36.32 -8.43 1.33
CA ALA A 6 35.35 -8.00 2.32
C ALA A 6 34.35 -9.15 2.51
N VAL A 7 34.60 -10.00 3.51
CA VAL A 7 33.61 -10.96 3.99
C VAL A 7 32.49 -10.15 4.64
N LEU A 8 31.44 -9.83 3.88
CA LEU A 8 30.20 -9.29 4.44
C LEU A 8 29.46 -10.42 5.16
N SER A 9 29.60 -10.45 6.48
CA SER A 9 28.79 -11.30 7.35
C SER A 9 27.31 -10.96 7.15
N ILE A 10 26.53 -11.97 6.76
CA ILE A 10 25.07 -11.91 6.73
C ILE A 10 24.59 -11.78 8.18
N ALA A 11 24.26 -10.57 8.60
CA ALA A 11 23.45 -10.37 9.79
C ALA A 11 22.02 -10.82 9.46
N THR A 12 21.67 -12.03 9.90
CA THR A 12 20.28 -12.47 10.03
C THR A 12 19.61 -11.56 11.05
N ILE A 13 18.97 -10.49 10.57
CA ILE A 13 18.15 -9.62 11.41
C ILE A 13 16.85 -10.40 11.64
N GLY A 14 16.74 -10.97 12.84
CA GLY A 14 15.58 -11.74 13.29
C GLY A 14 14.29 -10.94 13.16
N PHE A 15 13.31 -11.57 12.52
CA PHE A 15 11.93 -11.12 12.52
C PHE A 15 11.34 -11.31 13.92
N SER A 16 11.25 -10.23 14.68
CA SER A 16 10.36 -10.17 15.83
C SER A 16 9.00 -9.66 15.37
N THR A 17 8.05 -10.57 15.34
CA THR A 17 6.62 -10.36 15.13
C THR A 17 6.07 -9.28 16.07
N LEU A 18 5.91 -8.06 15.55
CA LEU A 18 5.01 -7.04 16.12
C LEU A 18 3.61 -7.25 15.52
N ALA A 19 3.05 -8.43 15.75
CA ALA A 19 1.67 -8.76 15.46
C ALA A 19 0.95 -8.91 16.80
N ASN A 20 0.60 -7.80 17.44
CA ASN A 20 -0.51 -7.72 18.40
C ASN A 20 -0.64 -6.29 18.95
N ALA A 21 -1.52 -5.50 18.33
CA ALA A 21 -2.17 -4.37 18.98
C ALA A 21 -3.41 -3.91 18.19
N GLN A 22 -4.24 -4.85 17.72
CA GLN A 22 -5.61 -4.53 17.28
C GLN A 22 -6.53 -4.66 18.49
N GLN A 23 -6.50 -3.64 19.35
CA GLN A 23 -7.58 -3.39 20.31
C GLN A 23 -8.10 -1.99 20.04
N HIS A 24 -9.41 -1.91 19.79
CA HIS A 24 -10.24 -0.71 19.64
C HIS A 24 -9.54 0.59 20.08
N ARG A 25 -8.91 1.26 19.12
CA ARG A 25 -8.34 2.59 19.36
C ARG A 25 -9.25 3.63 18.76
N ASP A 26 -9.57 4.64 19.56
CA ASP A 26 -10.33 5.80 19.13
C ASP A 26 -9.60 6.48 17.94
N PRO A 27 -10.22 6.57 16.76
CA PRO A 27 -9.62 7.21 15.59
C PRO A 27 -9.33 8.71 15.82
N ARG A 28 -9.89 9.33 16.87
CA ARG A 28 -9.68 10.75 17.20
C ARG A 28 -8.46 11.00 18.11
N ASP A 29 -7.78 9.96 18.61
CA ASP A 29 -6.60 10.16 19.46
C ASP A 29 -5.36 10.58 18.62
N PRO A 30 -4.83 11.80 18.80
CA PRO A 30 -3.65 12.28 18.06
C PRO A 30 -2.40 11.41 18.25
N ARG A 31 -2.32 10.61 19.33
CA ARG A 31 -1.23 9.65 19.56
C ARG A 31 -1.22 8.52 18.51
N ASN A 32 -2.38 8.14 17.99
CA ASN A 32 -2.47 7.08 16.97
C ASN A 32 -1.97 7.57 15.61
N ARG A 33 -2.31 8.80 15.23
CA ARG A 33 -1.80 9.44 14.01
C ARG A 33 -0.27 9.56 14.04
N ASN A 34 0.27 10.09 15.13
CA ASN A 34 1.72 10.24 15.30
C ASN A 34 2.44 8.89 15.29
N SER A 35 1.83 7.83 15.84
CA SER A 35 2.40 6.48 15.80
C SER A 35 2.42 5.89 14.38
N CYS A 36 1.37 6.10 13.58
CA CYS A 36 1.31 5.63 12.19
C CYS A 36 2.33 6.37 11.30
N GLU A 37 2.42 7.69 11.42
CA GLU A 37 3.40 8.51 10.69
C GLU A 37 4.85 8.09 11.03
N GLN A 38 5.16 7.82 12.31
CA GLN A 38 6.47 7.29 12.71
C GLN A 38 6.77 5.90 12.15
N GLN A 39 5.77 5.01 12.05
CA GLN A 39 5.97 3.69 11.45
C GLN A 39 6.22 3.80 9.94
N ILE A 40 5.49 4.66 9.23
CA ILE A 40 5.70 4.91 7.80
C ILE A 40 7.14 5.36 7.54
N GLU A 41 7.68 6.28 8.34
CA GLU A 41 9.06 6.73 8.12
C GLU A 41 10.10 5.65 8.41
N ARG A 42 9.94 4.84 9.46
CA ARG A 42 10.82 3.70 9.70
C ARG A 42 10.82 2.70 8.54
N PHE A 43 9.66 2.46 7.93
CA PHE A 43 9.57 1.59 6.76
C PHE A 43 10.22 2.21 5.52
N ARG A 44 10.10 3.52 5.32
CA ARG A 44 10.79 4.25 4.23
C ARG A 44 12.30 4.21 4.36
N GLU A 45 12.84 4.45 5.55
CA GLU A 45 14.28 4.34 5.84
C GLU A 45 14.81 2.92 5.57
N ARG A 46 14.05 1.89 5.99
CA ARG A 46 14.40 0.49 5.71
C ARG A 46 14.35 0.18 4.22
N LEU A 47 13.34 0.67 3.49
CA LEU A 47 13.22 0.51 2.04
C LEU A 47 14.42 1.12 1.32
N GLN A 48 14.83 2.34 1.71
CA GLN A 48 15.99 3.02 1.12
C GLN A 48 17.30 2.23 1.36
N THR A 49 17.44 1.65 2.56
CA THR A 49 18.58 0.79 2.91
C THR A 49 18.60 -0.48 2.04
N LEU A 50 17.46 -1.15 1.87
CA LEU A 50 17.35 -2.36 1.06
C LEU A 50 17.57 -2.08 -0.43
N GLN A 51 17.08 -0.96 -0.95
CA GLN A 51 17.36 -0.53 -2.31
C GLN A 51 18.86 -0.32 -2.55
N SER A 52 19.54 0.34 -1.60
CA SER A 52 20.99 0.53 -1.68
C SER A 52 21.74 -0.82 -1.68
N ARG A 53 21.31 -1.78 -0.85
CA ARG A 53 21.90 -3.13 -0.83
C ARG A 53 21.65 -3.90 -2.13
N ASN A 54 20.47 -3.79 -2.72
CA ASN A 54 20.13 -4.44 -3.99
C ASN A 54 21.08 -3.96 -5.11
N VAL A 55 21.33 -2.64 -5.19
CA VAL A 55 22.30 -2.09 -6.16
C VAL A 55 23.70 -2.68 -5.99
N ILE A 56 24.17 -2.84 -4.75
CA ILE A 56 25.49 -3.43 -4.47
C ILE A 56 25.53 -4.90 -4.92
N VAL A 57 24.52 -5.69 -4.58
CA VAL A 57 24.46 -7.11 -4.96
C VAL A 57 24.36 -7.28 -6.48
N GLU A 58 23.61 -6.41 -7.17
CA GLU A 58 23.56 -6.37 -8.64
C GLU A 58 24.93 -6.04 -9.26
N GLN A 59 25.68 -5.08 -8.68
CA GLN A 59 27.03 -4.75 -9.13
C GLN A 59 28.00 -5.92 -8.92
N GLU A 60 27.98 -6.57 -7.75
CA GLU A 60 28.79 -7.75 -7.46
C GLU A 60 28.48 -8.90 -8.41
N ARG A 61 27.20 -9.10 -8.71
CA ARG A 61 26.76 -10.11 -9.69
C ARG A 61 27.27 -9.81 -11.09
N GLN A 62 27.18 -8.55 -11.55
CA GLN A 62 27.70 -8.15 -12.85
C GLN A 62 29.21 -8.36 -12.95
N GLN A 63 29.96 -8.03 -11.90
CA GLN A 63 31.39 -8.28 -11.84
C GLN A 63 31.71 -9.78 -11.87
N CYS A 64 30.96 -10.60 -11.14
CA CYS A 64 31.13 -12.06 -11.12
C CYS A 64 30.87 -12.69 -12.50
N VAL A 65 29.84 -12.23 -13.22
CA VAL A 65 29.57 -12.66 -14.60
C VAL A 65 30.70 -12.25 -15.55
N SER A 66 31.22 -11.03 -15.42
CA SER A 66 32.36 -10.57 -16.22
C SER A 66 33.62 -11.40 -15.97
N ASP A 67 33.93 -11.72 -14.72
CA ASP A 67 35.09 -12.54 -14.35
C ASP A 67 34.93 -13.99 -14.89
N LEU A 68 33.71 -14.52 -14.89
CA LEU A 68 33.37 -15.82 -15.47
C LEU A 68 33.60 -15.86 -17.00
N ASP A 69 33.17 -14.81 -17.71
CA ASP A 69 33.31 -14.72 -19.16
C ASP A 69 34.78 -14.58 -19.60
N LEU A 70 35.57 -13.80 -18.85
CA LEU A 70 37.02 -13.69 -19.06
C LEU A 70 37.73 -15.04 -18.87
N SER A 71 37.37 -15.80 -17.85
CA SER A 71 37.90 -17.15 -17.61
C SER A 71 37.56 -18.10 -18.76
N ARG A 72 36.31 -18.08 -19.25
CA ARG A 72 35.86 -18.90 -20.39
C ARG A 72 36.57 -18.53 -21.69
N SER A 73 36.69 -17.25 -21.98
CA SER A 73 37.36 -16.75 -23.19
C SER A 73 38.83 -17.18 -23.22
N SER A 74 39.53 -17.07 -22.09
CA SER A 74 40.93 -17.49 -21.97
C SER A 74 41.12 -18.99 -22.21
N ASN A 75 40.22 -19.83 -21.69
CA ASN A 75 40.22 -21.27 -21.96
C ASN A 75 39.92 -21.60 -23.42
N MET A 76 38.99 -20.87 -24.04
CA MET A 76 38.62 -21.10 -25.43
C MET A 76 39.78 -20.76 -26.38
N ALA A 77 40.48 -19.65 -26.14
CA ALA A 77 41.63 -19.23 -26.94
C ALA A 77 42.76 -20.28 -26.91
N LEU A 78 43.15 -20.75 -25.72
CA LEU A 78 44.17 -21.79 -25.57
C LEU A 78 43.80 -23.10 -26.29
N ARG A 79 42.52 -23.49 -26.26
CA ARG A 79 42.03 -24.67 -27.00
C ARG A 79 42.05 -24.48 -28.51
N GLN A 80 41.73 -23.28 -29.00
CA GLN A 80 41.79 -22.96 -30.42
C GLN A 80 43.24 -22.99 -30.94
N ASP A 81 44.18 -22.42 -30.19
CA ASP A 81 45.60 -22.40 -30.58
C ASP A 81 46.21 -23.79 -30.58
N LEU A 82 45.85 -24.64 -29.60
CA LEU A 82 46.26 -26.04 -29.58
C LEU A 82 45.73 -26.81 -30.80
N ASN A 83 44.45 -26.63 -31.15
CA ASN A 83 43.84 -27.27 -32.31
C ASN A 83 44.49 -26.81 -33.64
N LYS A 84 44.79 -25.50 -33.78
CA LYS A 84 45.51 -24.98 -34.96
C LYS A 84 46.89 -25.60 -35.11
N CYS A 85 47.65 -25.74 -34.01
CA CYS A 85 48.97 -26.37 -34.01
C CYS A 85 48.89 -27.88 -34.34
N GLU A 86 47.87 -28.59 -33.86
CA GLU A 86 47.65 -30.01 -34.18
C GLU A 86 47.35 -30.21 -35.66
N ILE A 87 46.48 -29.38 -36.25
CA ILE A 87 46.16 -29.41 -37.68
C ILE A 87 47.41 -29.11 -38.52
N ALA A 88 48.17 -28.07 -38.18
CA ALA A 88 49.38 -27.69 -38.91
C ALA A 88 50.46 -28.79 -38.89
N LEU A 89 50.62 -29.49 -37.75
CA LEU A 89 51.52 -30.64 -37.64
C LEU A 89 51.03 -31.83 -38.47
N GLN A 90 49.72 -32.10 -38.47
CA GLN A 90 49.14 -33.19 -39.23
C GLN A 90 49.27 -32.96 -40.74
N ASP A 91 49.07 -31.72 -41.20
CA ASP A 91 49.29 -31.33 -42.59
C ASP A 91 50.75 -31.49 -43.02
N LEU A 92 51.71 -31.10 -42.18
CA LEU A 92 53.14 -31.25 -42.47
C LEU A 92 53.59 -32.71 -42.51
N ARG A 93 53.02 -33.56 -41.66
CA ARG A 93 53.28 -35.02 -41.65
C ARG A 93 52.68 -35.74 -42.85
N ASN A 94 51.55 -35.27 -43.35
CA ASN A 94 50.83 -35.87 -44.47
C ASN A 94 51.33 -35.41 -45.85
N ARG A 95 52.27 -34.45 -45.93
CA ARG A 95 52.86 -34.00 -47.21
C ARG A 95 53.84 -35.04 -47.78
N PRO A 96 53.57 -35.62 -48.97
CA PRO A 96 54.49 -36.56 -49.59
C PRO A 96 55.75 -35.86 -50.12
N GLY A 97 56.94 -36.41 -49.82
CA GLY A 97 58.19 -36.10 -50.55
C GLY A 97 59.25 -35.20 -49.87
N HIS A 98 59.09 -34.77 -48.61
CA HIS A 98 60.03 -33.84 -47.96
C HIS A 98 60.46 -34.25 -46.53
N GLY A 99 60.83 -35.53 -46.34
CA GLY A 99 61.20 -36.08 -45.03
C GLY A 99 62.40 -35.42 -44.32
N ASP A 100 63.29 -34.75 -45.07
CA ASP A 100 64.45 -34.05 -44.51
C ASP A 100 64.31 -32.52 -44.49
N ARG A 101 63.63 -31.90 -45.48
CA ARG A 101 63.38 -30.45 -45.51
C ARG A 101 62.41 -29.98 -44.43
N ASN A 102 61.40 -30.78 -44.11
CA ASN A 102 60.38 -30.40 -43.13
C ASN A 102 60.76 -30.84 -41.71
N ARG A 103 61.86 -31.58 -41.52
CA ARG A 103 62.22 -32.18 -40.23
C ARG A 103 62.53 -31.13 -39.16
N GLY A 104 63.12 -29.99 -39.54
CA GLY A 104 63.36 -28.87 -38.64
C GLY A 104 62.07 -28.15 -38.23
N GLU A 105 61.15 -27.95 -39.17
CA GLU A 105 59.86 -27.31 -38.93
C GLU A 105 58.91 -28.18 -38.11
N ILE A 106 58.89 -29.49 -38.37
CA ILE A 106 58.18 -30.49 -37.57
C ILE A 106 58.69 -30.46 -36.12
N ARG A 107 60.01 -30.48 -35.90
CA ARG A 107 60.58 -30.39 -34.53
C ARG A 107 60.24 -29.08 -33.82
N ARG A 108 60.22 -27.97 -34.56
CA ARG A 108 59.84 -26.65 -34.02
C ARG A 108 58.38 -26.66 -33.55
N LEU A 109 57.48 -27.13 -34.41
CA LEU A 109 56.05 -27.21 -34.11
C LEU A 109 55.73 -28.25 -33.04
N GLU A 110 56.45 -29.37 -32.99
CA GLU A 110 56.36 -30.35 -31.89
C GLU A 110 56.77 -29.71 -30.55
N GLY A 111 57.82 -28.87 -30.55
CA GLY A 111 58.23 -28.09 -29.38
C GLY A 111 57.18 -27.07 -28.94
N GLU A 112 56.62 -26.30 -29.88
CA GLU A 112 55.54 -25.34 -29.61
C GLU A 112 54.28 -26.03 -29.09
N LEU A 113 53.93 -27.18 -29.65
CA LEU A 113 52.76 -27.95 -29.23
C LEU A 113 52.96 -28.58 -27.85
N GLN A 114 54.17 -29.05 -27.55
CA GLN A 114 54.52 -29.53 -26.23
C GLN A 114 54.50 -28.41 -25.19
N GLN A 115 54.98 -27.21 -25.54
CA GLN A 115 54.86 -26.03 -24.68
C GLN A 115 53.41 -25.65 -24.43
N CYS A 116 52.57 -25.56 -25.47
CA CYS A 116 51.13 -25.30 -25.32
C CYS A 116 50.40 -26.35 -24.47
N ARG A 117 50.76 -27.63 -24.59
CA ARG A 117 50.22 -28.71 -23.74
C ARG A 117 50.65 -28.53 -22.28
N MET A 118 51.91 -28.19 -22.02
CA MET A 118 52.39 -27.88 -20.68
C MET A 118 51.66 -26.66 -20.11
N ASP A 119 51.49 -25.59 -20.88
CA ASP A 119 50.80 -24.37 -20.43
C ASP A 119 49.31 -24.64 -20.13
N LEU A 120 48.65 -25.47 -20.95
CA LEU A 120 47.27 -25.92 -20.70
C LEU A 120 47.18 -26.80 -19.45
N ASP A 121 48.11 -27.73 -19.26
CA ASP A 121 48.18 -28.58 -18.08
C ASP A 121 48.57 -27.79 -16.83
N ASP A 122 49.39 -26.75 -16.94
CA ASP A 122 49.70 -25.82 -15.84
C ASP A 122 48.47 -24.98 -15.47
N ALA A 123 47.72 -24.49 -16.48
CA ALA A 123 46.44 -23.81 -16.27
C ALA A 123 45.40 -24.73 -15.59
N ARG A 124 45.40 -26.04 -15.92
CA ARG A 124 44.57 -27.06 -15.26
C ARG A 124 45.04 -27.40 -13.84
N ARG A 125 46.34 -27.60 -13.63
CA ARG A 125 46.96 -27.97 -12.34
C ARG A 125 46.91 -26.84 -11.32
N ARG A 126 46.96 -25.59 -11.76
CA ARG A 126 46.70 -24.42 -10.90
C ARG A 126 45.23 -24.33 -10.44
N GLY A 127 44.35 -25.22 -10.90
CA GLY A 127 42.94 -25.28 -10.48
C GLY A 127 42.09 -24.07 -10.92
N GLY A 128 42.71 -23.09 -11.60
CA GLY A 128 42.15 -21.74 -11.77
C GLY A 128 41.03 -21.62 -12.79
N ASN A 129 40.70 -22.67 -13.53
CA ASN A 129 39.64 -22.57 -14.55
C ASN A 129 38.40 -23.36 -14.14
N ASP A 130 38.48 -24.67 -13.94
CA ASP A 130 37.28 -25.45 -13.59
C ASP A 130 36.86 -25.31 -12.11
N HIS A 131 37.80 -25.09 -11.19
CA HIS A 131 37.45 -24.90 -9.77
C HIS A 131 36.99 -23.46 -9.52
N GLU A 132 37.64 -22.48 -10.13
CA GLU A 132 37.26 -21.06 -10.07
C GLU A 132 35.93 -20.80 -10.79
N GLU A 133 35.71 -21.40 -11.98
CA GLU A 133 34.39 -21.36 -12.64
C GLU A 133 33.30 -21.95 -11.76
N ARG A 134 33.56 -23.10 -11.11
CA ARG A 134 32.59 -23.69 -10.15
C ARG A 134 32.36 -22.81 -8.93
N ARG A 135 33.39 -22.13 -8.43
CA ARG A 135 33.28 -21.17 -7.31
C ARG A 135 32.42 -19.98 -7.72
N LEU A 136 32.74 -19.34 -8.84
CA LEU A 136 32.03 -18.18 -9.39
C LEU A 136 30.57 -18.52 -9.74
N ARG A 137 30.30 -19.72 -10.28
CA ARG A 137 28.92 -20.18 -10.51
C ARG A 137 28.11 -20.28 -9.22
N ARG A 138 28.65 -20.91 -8.17
CA ARG A 138 27.98 -21.00 -6.86
C ARG A 138 27.76 -19.63 -6.23
N GLU A 139 28.73 -18.73 -6.39
CA GLU A 139 28.64 -17.36 -5.89
C GLU A 139 27.55 -16.56 -6.65
N ASN A 140 27.48 -16.69 -7.98
CA ASN A 140 26.41 -16.08 -8.77
C ASN A 140 25.02 -16.65 -8.44
N GLU A 141 24.89 -17.96 -8.23
CA GLU A 141 23.64 -18.60 -7.77
C GLU A 141 23.22 -18.06 -6.39
N ARG A 142 24.16 -17.91 -5.46
CA ARG A 142 23.92 -17.31 -4.15
C ARG A 142 23.46 -15.86 -4.26
N LEU A 143 24.19 -15.02 -5.02
CA LEU A 143 23.83 -13.61 -5.22
C LEU A 143 22.46 -13.47 -5.92
N ALA A 144 22.14 -14.36 -6.87
CA ALA A 144 20.83 -14.39 -7.50
C ALA A 144 19.71 -14.74 -6.50
N SER A 145 19.93 -15.72 -5.62
CA SER A 145 19.00 -16.06 -4.55
C SER A 145 18.80 -14.88 -3.57
N ASP A 146 19.88 -14.23 -3.16
CA ASP A 146 19.83 -13.08 -2.25
C ASP A 146 19.07 -11.91 -2.88
N ASN A 147 19.26 -11.66 -4.19
CA ASN A 147 18.51 -10.64 -4.92
C ASN A 147 17.01 -10.91 -4.96
N VAL A 148 16.60 -12.16 -5.20
CA VAL A 148 15.18 -12.54 -5.19
C VAL A 148 14.58 -12.31 -3.79
N ALA A 149 15.31 -12.68 -2.72
CA ALA A 149 14.86 -12.46 -1.35
C ALA A 149 14.71 -10.96 -1.02
N LEU A 150 15.69 -10.13 -1.41
CA LEU A 150 15.63 -8.68 -1.23
C LEU A 150 14.50 -8.04 -2.03
N GLN A 151 14.22 -8.51 -3.24
CA GLN A 151 13.06 -8.06 -4.03
C GLN A 151 11.74 -8.40 -3.34
N GLY A 152 11.63 -9.60 -2.77
CA GLY A 152 10.46 -10.01 -1.97
C GLY A 152 10.25 -9.12 -0.74
N GLU A 153 11.32 -8.82 0.01
CA GLU A 153 11.24 -7.93 1.18
C GLU A 153 10.86 -6.49 0.77
N ASN A 154 11.41 -5.98 -0.34
CA ASN A 154 11.04 -4.66 -0.87
C ASN A 154 9.56 -4.60 -1.24
N GLN A 155 9.00 -5.65 -1.85
CA GLN A 155 7.58 -5.69 -2.20
C GLN A 155 6.70 -5.68 -0.95
N GLN A 156 7.01 -6.51 0.05
CA GLN A 156 6.27 -6.55 1.31
C GLN A 156 6.27 -5.19 2.03
N LEU A 157 7.40 -4.48 2.03
CA LEU A 157 7.50 -3.15 2.62
C LEU A 157 6.66 -2.11 1.87
N ARG A 158 6.65 -2.16 0.53
CA ARG A 158 5.80 -1.28 -0.30
C ARG A 158 4.32 -1.50 0.00
N ASP A 159 3.88 -2.76 0.06
CA ASP A 159 2.50 -3.12 0.36
C ASP A 159 2.11 -2.64 1.77
N ARG A 160 3.03 -2.75 2.74
CA ARG A 160 2.79 -2.27 4.11
C ARG A 160 2.71 -0.75 4.21
N ILE A 161 3.58 -0.03 3.50
CA ILE A 161 3.52 1.44 3.41
C ILE A 161 2.18 1.86 2.82
N PHE A 162 1.73 1.21 1.75
CA PHE A 162 0.45 1.51 1.11
C PHE A 162 -0.74 1.28 2.06
N GLN A 163 -0.75 0.17 2.81
CA GLN A 163 -1.79 -0.09 3.82
C GLN A 163 -1.80 0.98 4.91
N LEU A 164 -0.64 1.33 5.47
CA LEU A 164 -0.54 2.34 6.52
C LEU A 164 -0.93 3.74 6.02
N GLN A 165 -0.62 4.07 4.77
CA GLN A 165 -1.08 5.32 4.15
C GLN A 165 -2.60 5.37 4.06
N ARG A 166 -3.25 4.27 3.67
CA ARG A 166 -4.71 4.18 3.66
C ARG A 166 -5.30 4.33 5.06
N GLU A 167 -4.75 3.63 6.06
CA GLU A 167 -5.17 3.80 7.45
C GLU A 167 -4.97 5.24 7.96
N LEU A 168 -3.89 5.90 7.55
CA LEU A 168 -3.63 7.31 7.89
C LEU A 168 -4.63 8.25 7.21
N ASP A 169 -5.02 7.97 5.98
CA ASP A 169 -6.04 8.74 5.26
C ASP A 169 -7.41 8.56 5.91
N ASP A 170 -7.76 7.33 6.33
CA ASP A 170 -8.98 7.05 7.11
C ASP A 170 -8.96 7.75 8.48
N LEU A 171 -7.79 7.91 9.12
CA LEU A 171 -7.66 8.67 10.37
C LEU A 171 -7.70 10.19 10.17
N ARG A 172 -7.16 10.70 9.06
CA ARG A 172 -7.17 12.13 8.72
C ARG A 172 -8.55 12.59 8.26
N ASN A 173 -9.23 11.73 7.52
CA ASN A 173 -10.57 11.94 7.00
C ASN A 173 -11.43 10.76 7.48
N PRO A 174 -11.76 10.71 8.79
CA PRO A 174 -12.66 9.68 9.28
C PRO A 174 -13.91 9.70 8.39
N PRO A 175 -14.37 8.54 7.89
CA PRO A 175 -15.61 8.51 7.13
C PRO A 175 -16.68 9.19 7.98
N MET A 176 -17.14 10.36 7.54
CA MET A 176 -18.20 11.08 8.24
C MET A 176 -19.38 10.11 8.34
N PRO A 177 -19.99 9.93 9.52
CA PRO A 177 -21.04 8.94 9.65
C PRO A 177 -22.14 9.31 8.66
N TYR A 178 -22.42 8.38 7.74
CA TYR A 178 -23.39 8.59 6.68
C TYR A 178 -24.72 8.94 7.35
N ASN A 179 -25.24 10.14 7.03
CA ASN A 179 -26.51 10.69 7.50
C ASN A 179 -26.52 11.38 8.88
N GLU A 180 -25.47 12.14 9.22
CA GLU A 180 -25.53 13.05 10.37
C GLU A 180 -26.19 14.40 10.05
N TYR A 181 -26.97 14.85 11.03
CA TYR A 181 -27.63 16.13 11.09
C TYR A 181 -27.18 16.90 12.31
N GLN A 182 -27.36 18.21 12.24
CA GLN A 182 -27.30 19.14 13.34
C GLN A 182 -28.66 19.83 13.41
N ALA A 183 -29.29 19.88 14.59
CA ALA A 183 -30.60 20.51 14.76
C ALA A 183 -30.74 21.17 16.14
N GLU A 184 -31.55 22.22 16.23
CA GLU A 184 -31.94 22.82 17.51
C GLU A 184 -33.10 22.03 18.12
N CYS A 185 -32.94 21.58 19.37
CA CYS A 185 -34.00 20.95 20.13
C CYS A 185 -34.82 22.00 20.88
N HIS A 186 -36.11 22.01 20.61
CA HIS A 186 -37.10 22.81 21.31
C HIS A 186 -37.95 21.89 22.19
N ILE A 187 -38.24 22.34 23.40
CA ILE A 187 -39.09 21.61 24.35
C ILE A 187 -40.13 22.58 24.93
N ASP A 188 -41.27 22.04 25.32
CA ASP A 188 -42.38 22.79 25.93
C ASP A 188 -42.91 22.02 27.14
N ASP A 189 -43.49 22.73 28.11
CA ASP A 189 -44.02 22.15 29.35
C ASP A 189 -45.47 21.67 29.26
N ASP A 190 -46.09 21.84 28.10
CA ASP A 190 -47.43 21.36 27.77
C ASP A 190 -47.46 20.51 26.48
N PRO A 191 -48.59 19.81 26.19
CA PRO A 191 -48.69 18.91 25.03
C PRO A 191 -48.68 19.61 23.66
N GLY A 192 -48.88 20.93 23.61
CA GLY A 192 -48.99 21.72 22.39
C GLY A 192 -47.67 22.39 22.05
N MET A 193 -46.87 21.74 21.20
CA MET A 193 -45.55 22.25 20.85
C MET A 193 -45.63 23.66 20.25
N THR A 194 -45.04 24.65 20.95
CA THR A 194 -44.86 26.00 20.43
C THR A 194 -43.38 26.31 20.26
N PHE A 195 -42.93 26.38 19.01
CA PHE A 195 -41.53 26.67 18.72
C PHE A 195 -41.10 28.05 19.26
N GLY A 196 -39.91 28.11 19.85
CA GLY A 196 -39.29 29.34 20.34
C GLY A 196 -39.52 29.67 21.82
N GLN A 197 -40.34 28.90 22.55
CA GLN A 197 -40.51 29.09 24.00
C GLN A 197 -39.25 28.72 24.78
N PHE A 198 -38.74 27.50 24.59
CA PHE A 198 -37.51 27.03 25.21
C PHE A 198 -36.63 26.27 24.21
N VAL A 199 -35.36 26.68 24.11
CA VAL A 199 -34.37 26.08 23.21
C VAL A 199 -33.28 25.44 24.06
N MET A 200 -33.21 24.11 24.06
CA MET A 200 -32.18 23.36 24.80
C MET A 200 -30.78 23.59 24.24
N GLY A 201 -30.70 23.85 22.93
CA GLY A 201 -29.46 24.02 22.20
C GLY A 201 -29.39 23.12 20.98
N THR A 202 -28.19 22.99 20.42
CA THR A 202 -27.95 22.26 19.17
C THR A 202 -27.41 20.86 19.45
N MET A 203 -28.02 19.86 18.81
CA MET A 203 -27.67 18.45 18.91
C MET A 203 -27.12 17.94 17.58
N THR A 204 -26.24 16.94 17.62
CA THR A 204 -25.62 16.33 16.43
C THR A 204 -25.73 14.81 16.50
N GLY A 205 -26.10 14.18 15.38
CA GLY A 205 -26.24 12.74 15.25
C GLY A 205 -27.11 12.37 14.06
N THR A 206 -27.53 11.11 13.96
CA THR A 206 -28.60 10.76 13.00
C THR A 206 -29.91 11.44 13.40
N LEU A 207 -30.81 11.67 12.44
CA LEU A 207 -32.09 12.33 12.70
C LEU A 207 -32.87 11.65 13.83
N SER A 208 -32.94 10.31 13.81
CA SER A 208 -33.61 9.49 14.83
C SER A 208 -32.95 9.62 16.21
N GLN A 209 -31.61 9.65 16.29
CA GLN A 209 -30.90 9.86 17.56
C GLN A 209 -31.24 11.24 18.15
N ILE A 210 -31.14 12.30 17.35
CA ILE A 210 -31.44 13.66 17.82
C ILE A 210 -32.89 13.77 18.31
N MET A 211 -33.83 13.16 17.58
CA MET A 211 -35.23 13.11 17.99
C MET A 211 -35.40 12.41 19.35
N ASN A 212 -34.82 11.23 19.53
CA ASN A 212 -34.91 10.48 20.79
C ASN A 212 -34.27 11.21 21.96
N ASP A 213 -33.11 11.84 21.75
CA ASP A 213 -32.41 12.59 22.78
C ASP A 213 -33.21 13.83 23.18
N CYS A 214 -33.72 14.59 22.21
CA CYS A 214 -34.56 15.76 22.45
C CYS A 214 -35.83 15.41 23.24
N LYS A 215 -36.48 14.29 22.89
CA LYS A 215 -37.65 13.77 23.64
C LYS A 215 -37.30 13.37 25.06
N SER A 216 -36.17 12.68 25.24
CA SER A 216 -35.72 12.25 26.57
C SER A 216 -35.46 13.43 27.48
N ILE A 217 -34.89 14.51 26.94
CA ILE A 217 -34.68 15.77 27.65
C ILE A 217 -36.01 16.40 28.05
N ALA A 218 -36.96 16.56 27.10
CA ALA A 218 -38.28 17.13 27.36
C ALA A 218 -39.01 16.41 28.51
N VAL A 219 -39.02 15.07 28.44
CA VAL A 219 -39.64 14.22 29.47
C VAL A 219 -38.91 14.33 30.81
N SER A 220 -37.59 14.48 30.82
CA SER A 220 -36.84 14.67 32.06
C SER A 220 -37.11 16.01 32.73
N GLN A 221 -37.39 17.05 31.94
CA GLN A 221 -37.56 18.42 32.41
C GLN A 221 -38.99 18.73 32.87
N TYR A 222 -39.99 18.28 32.10
CA TYR A 222 -41.41 18.62 32.32
C TYR A 222 -42.33 17.39 32.44
N GLY A 223 -41.78 16.18 32.40
CA GLY A 223 -42.54 14.94 32.56
C GLY A 223 -43.25 14.47 31.29
N SER A 224 -44.20 13.53 31.43
CA SER A 224 -44.87 12.88 30.30
C SER A 224 -45.78 13.78 29.48
N ASN A 225 -46.14 14.95 30.00
CA ASN A 225 -47.00 15.93 29.34
C ASN A 225 -46.21 16.98 28.55
N SER A 226 -44.88 16.85 28.51
CA SER A 226 -44.03 17.69 27.69
C SER A 226 -44.27 17.47 26.20
N SER A 227 -44.00 18.50 25.41
CA SER A 227 -43.87 18.40 23.97
C SER A 227 -42.47 18.83 23.52
N ASN A 228 -42.11 18.44 22.30
CA ASN A 228 -40.76 18.66 21.79
C ASN A 228 -40.73 18.65 20.27
N GLY A 229 -39.76 19.38 19.70
CA GLY A 229 -39.59 19.50 18.26
C GLY A 229 -38.16 19.86 17.88
N LEU A 230 -37.83 19.66 16.61
CA LEU A 230 -36.54 20.05 16.06
C LEU A 230 -36.72 21.23 15.10
N GLN A 231 -35.80 22.20 15.09
CA GLN A 231 -35.72 23.23 14.04
C GLN A 231 -34.29 23.40 13.53
N LYS A 232 -34.16 24.18 12.44
CA LYS A 232 -32.89 24.54 11.82
C LYS A 232 -32.02 23.31 11.51
N ILE A 233 -32.67 22.26 11.02
CA ILE A 233 -32.04 21.00 10.65
C ILE A 233 -31.06 21.25 9.50
N LYS A 234 -29.80 20.91 9.75
CA LYS A 234 -28.70 21.06 8.81
C LYS A 234 -27.96 19.73 8.69
N PHE A 235 -27.86 19.23 7.47
CA PHE A 235 -27.04 18.05 7.19
C PHE A 235 -25.56 18.39 7.32
N VAL A 236 -24.82 17.55 8.04
CA VAL A 236 -23.38 17.71 8.27
C VAL A 236 -22.54 16.58 7.63
N GLY A 237 -23.19 15.62 6.95
CA GLY A 237 -22.53 14.53 6.22
C GLY A 237 -22.14 14.86 4.78
N ASP A 238 -21.68 13.83 4.04
CA ASP A 238 -21.43 13.92 2.60
C ASP A 238 -22.74 13.93 1.78
N THR A 239 -22.81 14.87 0.85
CA THR A 239 -24.00 15.14 0.02
C THR A 239 -23.90 14.53 -1.38
N PHE A 240 -22.75 13.98 -1.77
CA PHE A 240 -22.55 13.41 -3.10
C PHE A 240 -23.46 12.20 -3.35
N GLY A 241 -24.18 12.19 -4.48
CA GLY A 241 -25.11 11.12 -4.85
C GLY A 241 -26.40 11.09 -4.04
N LYS A 242 -26.73 12.16 -3.30
CA LYS A 242 -27.90 12.22 -2.42
C LYS A 242 -29.02 13.06 -3.05
N THR A 243 -30.25 12.65 -2.79
CA THR A 243 -31.43 13.48 -2.99
C THR A 243 -31.63 14.37 -1.77
N SER A 244 -31.95 15.65 -1.97
CA SER A 244 -32.27 16.58 -0.90
C SER A 244 -33.58 17.32 -1.14
N ALA A 245 -34.27 17.70 -0.07
CA ALA A 245 -35.46 18.55 -0.14
C ALA A 245 -35.64 19.34 1.16
N GLU A 246 -36.31 20.48 1.09
CA GLU A 246 -36.74 21.26 2.26
C GLU A 246 -37.97 20.60 2.88
N CYS A 247 -37.89 20.27 4.16
CA CYS A 247 -38.98 19.69 4.93
C CYS A 247 -39.79 20.77 5.63
N HIS A 248 -41.09 20.72 5.43
CA HIS A 248 -42.09 21.53 6.13
C HIS A 248 -43.02 20.57 6.88
N ILE A 249 -43.35 20.93 8.12
CA ILE A 249 -44.29 20.19 8.96
C ILE A 249 -45.42 21.12 9.39
N ASP A 250 -46.54 20.53 9.79
CA ASP A 250 -47.71 21.25 10.27
C ASP A 250 -48.39 20.50 11.42
N ASP A 251 -49.08 21.25 12.29
CA ASP A 251 -49.79 20.73 13.46
C ASP A 251 -51.24 20.31 13.18
N ASP A 252 -51.68 20.47 11.93
CA ASP A 252 -52.98 20.04 11.45
C ASP A 252 -52.89 19.10 10.20
N PRO A 253 -53.99 18.43 9.82
CA PRO A 253 -54.00 17.48 8.70
C PRO A 253 -53.74 18.09 7.31
N GLY A 254 -53.87 19.41 7.16
CA GLY A 254 -53.77 20.11 5.89
C GLY A 254 -52.53 20.96 5.82
N ILE A 255 -51.54 20.55 5.01
CA ILE A 255 -50.27 21.26 5.01
C ILE A 255 -50.38 22.72 4.52
N THR A 256 -50.09 23.63 5.44
CA THR A 256 -49.78 25.02 5.19
C THR A 256 -48.28 25.17 5.09
N TYR A 257 -47.78 25.10 3.86
CA TYR A 257 -46.38 25.35 3.62
C TYR A 257 -45.97 26.71 4.21
N ASP A 258 -44.75 26.75 4.75
CA ASP A 258 -44.11 27.92 5.35
C ASP A 258 -44.49 28.22 6.82
N GLN A 259 -45.40 27.44 7.44
CA GLN A 259 -45.69 27.57 8.87
C GLN A 259 -44.50 27.11 9.74
N PHE A 260 -44.03 25.88 9.54
CA PHE A 260 -42.86 25.36 10.25
C PHE A 260 -41.83 24.75 9.27
N PRO A 261 -40.92 25.57 8.70
CA PRO A 261 -39.80 25.08 7.91
C PRO A 261 -38.74 24.46 8.82
N MET A 262 -38.50 23.15 8.68
CA MET A 262 -37.56 22.41 9.54
C MET A 262 -36.11 22.56 9.08
N GLY A 263 -35.88 22.62 7.78
CA GLY A 263 -34.55 22.61 7.16
C GLY A 263 -34.48 21.66 5.98
N ARG A 264 -33.26 21.42 5.47
CA ARG A 264 -33.04 20.55 4.30
C ARG A 264 -32.62 19.15 4.76
N LEU A 265 -33.39 18.16 4.33
CA LEU A 265 -33.14 16.74 4.56
C LEU A 265 -32.44 16.12 3.35
N TYR A 266 -31.69 15.05 3.58
CA TYR A 266 -30.92 14.30 2.59
C TYR A 266 -31.15 12.80 2.75
N GLY A 267 -31.34 12.12 1.62
CA GLY A 267 -31.52 10.67 1.54
C GLY A 267 -30.90 10.11 0.26
N ASN A 268 -30.81 8.79 0.15
CA ASN A 268 -30.35 8.13 -1.08
C ASN A 268 -31.36 8.27 -2.23
N ASN A 269 -32.61 8.57 -1.90
CA ASN A 269 -33.71 8.76 -2.85
C ASN A 269 -34.77 9.67 -2.23
N ILE A 270 -35.72 10.11 -3.05
CA ILE A 270 -36.79 11.01 -2.61
C ILE A 270 -37.72 10.38 -1.57
N GLN A 271 -37.92 9.05 -1.60
CA GLN A 271 -38.80 8.35 -0.65
C GLN A 271 -38.22 8.36 0.77
N GLU A 272 -36.90 8.23 0.93
CA GLU A 272 -36.22 8.39 2.22
C GLU A 272 -36.43 9.80 2.77
N VAL A 273 -36.25 10.83 1.94
CA VAL A 273 -36.46 12.23 2.34
C VAL A 273 -37.90 12.49 2.78
N ILE A 274 -38.89 11.93 2.06
CA ILE A 274 -40.31 12.00 2.43
C ILE A 274 -40.56 11.30 3.77
N SER A 275 -40.02 10.09 3.95
CA SER A 275 -40.17 9.31 5.17
C SER A 275 -39.60 10.04 6.40
N ASP A 276 -38.43 10.64 6.26
CA ASP A 276 -37.79 11.42 7.33
C ASP A 276 -38.59 12.67 7.68
N CYS A 277 -39.13 13.37 6.68
CA CYS A 277 -39.99 14.54 6.93
C CYS A 277 -41.31 14.16 7.64
N GLN A 278 -41.92 13.03 7.26
CA GLN A 278 -43.08 12.48 7.95
C GLN A 278 -42.79 12.06 9.38
N ALA A 279 -41.61 11.48 9.62
CA ALA A 279 -41.18 11.10 10.97
C ALA A 279 -41.01 12.33 11.86
N LEU A 280 -40.44 13.42 11.33
CA LEU A 280 -40.31 14.71 12.03
C LEU A 280 -41.67 15.31 12.38
N ALA A 281 -42.62 15.34 11.45
CA ALA A 281 -43.96 15.85 11.72
C ALA A 281 -44.66 15.06 12.84
N LYS A 282 -44.63 13.73 12.76
CA LYS A 282 -45.21 12.85 13.78
C LYS A 282 -44.52 12.96 15.12
N PHE A 283 -43.23 13.23 15.11
CA PHE A 283 -42.45 13.45 16.31
C PHE A 283 -42.85 14.73 17.03
N THR A 284 -43.10 15.81 16.28
CA THR A 284 -43.41 17.12 16.85
C THR A 284 -44.88 17.30 17.23
N PHE A 285 -45.81 16.93 16.34
CA PHE A 285 -47.25 17.16 16.54
C PHE A 285 -48.09 15.88 16.64
N GLY A 286 -47.45 14.71 16.70
CA GLY A 286 -48.14 13.44 16.88
C GLY A 286 -48.98 13.03 15.66
N SER A 287 -50.11 12.38 15.90
CA SER A 287 -50.96 11.78 14.87
C SER A 287 -51.70 12.79 13.99
N ASN A 288 -51.86 14.02 14.47
CA ASN A 288 -52.59 15.08 13.74
C ASN A 288 -51.68 15.90 12.82
N SER A 289 -50.40 15.55 12.78
CA SER A 289 -49.40 16.24 11.97
C SER A 289 -49.59 16.02 10.47
N SER A 290 -49.17 17.00 9.69
CA SER A 290 -48.92 16.84 8.26
C SER A 290 -47.49 17.24 7.90
N SER A 291 -47.01 16.77 6.74
CA SER A 291 -45.66 17.04 6.27
C SER A 291 -45.63 17.17 4.76
N GLY A 292 -44.66 17.92 4.26
CA GLY A 292 -44.49 18.19 2.84
C GLY A 292 -43.06 18.60 2.55
N ILE A 293 -42.64 18.31 1.32
CA ILE A 293 -41.30 18.63 0.86
C ILE A 293 -41.34 19.62 -0.31
N ARG A 294 -40.38 20.55 -0.34
CA ARG A 294 -40.17 21.51 -1.43
C ARG A 294 -38.72 21.49 -1.90
N ASN A 295 -38.47 22.13 -3.05
CA ASN A 295 -37.11 22.40 -3.54
C ASN A 295 -36.22 21.14 -3.64
N VAL A 296 -36.77 20.08 -4.24
CA VAL A 296 -36.10 18.80 -4.45
C VAL A 296 -34.89 18.96 -5.38
N GLN A 297 -33.74 18.44 -4.97
CA GLN A 297 -32.48 18.47 -5.73
C GLN A 297 -31.79 17.10 -5.66
N ASN A 298 -31.17 16.70 -6.76
CA ASN A 298 -30.32 15.51 -6.82
C ASN A 298 -28.87 15.96 -6.98
N ASN A 299 -28.01 15.61 -6.02
CA ASN A 299 -26.59 15.95 -5.98
C ASN A 299 -25.71 14.77 -6.37
#